data_AF-A0A2G9NA32-F1
#
_entry.id   AF-A0A2G9NA32-F1
#
_cell.length_a   1.000
_cell.length_b   1.000
_cell.length_c   1.000
_cell.angle_alpha   90.00
_cell.angle_beta   90.00
_cell.angle_gamma   90.00
#
_symmetry.space_group_name_H-M   'P 1'
#
loop_
_entity.id
_entity.type
_entity.pdbx_description
1 polymer ?
#
loop_
_entity_poly.entity_id
_entity_poly.type
_entity_poly.pdbx_seq_one_letter_code
_entity_poly.pdbx_strand_id
1 'polypeptide(L)'
;MDLREIRKEVHLIPSIKEDLQEFQKNWIKPVKTNTNKHLPFLQNIDQNTKKELNQKMQNVQKTMQKFENSDFVTQRLTSHVRHLIELKLTQFQGNEQKSKMIIKSFISDDVLNIKRTINEVKTFNDDMQELSEHYEDVNELLQKSLSLEEMLFFMELPHYKYLSSLVKTAGMQKKIMSDIGRHFVKLAKMPTLKKVPHK
;
A
#
# COMPACT_ATOMS: atom_id res chain seq x y z
N MET A 1 -11.27 15.51 2.73
CA MET A 1 -12.00 14.76 3.79
C MET A 1 -11.91 15.49 5.11
N ASP A 2 -12.90 15.37 6.00
CA ASP A 2 -12.75 15.81 7.39
C ASP A 2 -11.92 14.80 8.22
N LEU A 3 -11.50 15.15 9.44
CA LEU A 3 -10.68 14.24 10.26
C LEU A 3 -11.40 12.95 10.68
N ARG A 4 -12.74 12.96 10.75
CA ARG A 4 -13.53 11.76 11.09
C ARG A 4 -13.57 10.81 9.90
N GLU A 5 -13.76 11.33 8.70
CA GLU A 5 -13.68 10.61 7.44
C GLU A 5 -12.30 10.00 7.22
N ILE A 6 -11.22 10.78 7.40
CA ILE A 6 -9.85 10.25 7.27
C ILE A 6 -9.61 9.11 8.27
N ARG A 7 -10.06 9.28 9.53
CA ARG A 7 -9.98 8.21 10.52
C ARG A 7 -10.72 6.95 10.05
N LYS A 8 -11.95 7.09 9.54
CA LYS A 8 -12.71 5.95 9.01
C LYS A 8 -11.99 5.29 7.83
N GLU A 9 -11.55 6.07 6.85
CA GLU A 9 -10.86 5.52 5.66
C GLU A 9 -9.58 4.75 6.05
N VAL A 10 -8.79 5.24 7.02
CA VAL A 10 -7.60 4.52 7.49
C VAL A 10 -7.94 3.15 8.09
N HIS A 11 -9.05 3.02 8.82
CA HIS A 11 -9.45 1.73 9.42
C HIS A 11 -10.03 0.76 8.38
N LEU A 12 -10.39 1.25 7.19
CA LEU A 12 -10.89 0.45 6.07
C LEU A 12 -9.77 -0.02 5.13
N ILE A 13 -8.51 0.36 5.40
CA ILE A 13 -7.37 -0.13 4.63
C ILE A 13 -7.25 -1.65 4.84
N PRO A 14 -7.32 -2.47 3.77
CA PRO A 14 -7.14 -3.91 3.85
C PRO A 14 -5.74 -4.30 4.36
N SER A 15 -5.62 -5.53 4.84
CA SER A 15 -4.35 -6.13 5.25
C SER A 15 -3.49 -6.40 4.02
N ILE A 16 -2.41 -5.63 3.83
CA ILE A 16 -1.51 -5.77 2.68
C ILE A 16 -0.83 -7.14 2.73
N LYS A 17 -0.46 -7.60 3.92
CA LYS A 17 0.14 -8.92 4.13
C LYS A 17 -0.76 -10.07 3.68
N GLU A 18 -2.05 -10.02 4.00
CA GLU A 18 -3.02 -11.06 3.58
C GLU A 18 -3.17 -11.10 2.07
N ASP A 19 -3.38 -9.94 1.44
CA ASP A 19 -3.52 -9.84 -0.01
C ASP A 19 -2.25 -10.30 -0.74
N LEU A 20 -1.06 -9.98 -0.22
CA LEU A 20 0.21 -10.47 -0.76
C LEU A 20 0.34 -11.99 -0.62
N GLN A 21 -0.03 -12.57 0.53
CA GLN A 21 0.02 -14.02 0.74
C GLN A 21 -0.91 -14.76 -0.20
N GLU A 22 -2.14 -14.26 -0.38
CA GLU A 22 -3.10 -14.85 -1.31
C GLU A 22 -2.67 -14.63 -2.77
N PHE A 23 -2.10 -13.48 -3.12
CA PHE A 23 -1.51 -13.28 -4.44
C PHE A 23 -0.37 -14.28 -4.72
N GLN A 24 0.55 -14.48 -3.77
CA GLN A 24 1.63 -15.47 -3.90
C GLN A 24 1.09 -16.89 -4.08
N LYS A 25 0.05 -17.24 -3.33
CA LYS A 25 -0.55 -18.57 -3.33
C LYS A 25 -1.30 -18.87 -4.63
N ASN A 26 -2.05 -17.89 -5.14
CA ASN A 26 -2.92 -18.07 -6.30
C ASN A 26 -2.26 -17.72 -7.64
N TRP A 27 -1.03 -17.17 -7.62
CA TRP A 27 -0.31 -16.81 -8.84
C TRP A 27 1.12 -17.32 -8.86
N ILE A 28 1.97 -16.86 -7.93
CA ILE A 28 3.41 -17.16 -7.95
C ILE A 28 3.68 -18.67 -7.84
N LYS A 29 2.96 -19.36 -6.93
CA LYS A 29 3.09 -20.83 -6.78
C LYS A 29 2.61 -21.58 -8.03
N PRO A 30 1.42 -21.28 -8.61
CA PRO A 30 0.99 -21.82 -9.89
C PRO A 30 1.97 -21.62 -11.06
N VAL A 31 2.60 -20.46 -11.17
CA VAL A 31 3.49 -20.14 -12.31
C VAL A 31 4.88 -20.74 -12.15
N LYS A 32 5.36 -20.93 -10.91
CA LYS A 32 6.71 -21.44 -10.66
C LYS A 32 6.81 -22.92 -11.02
N THR A 33 7.79 -23.23 -11.87
CA THR A 33 8.05 -24.57 -12.47
C THR A 33 8.08 -25.74 -11.47
N ASN A 34 8.43 -25.50 -10.20
CA ASN A 34 8.57 -26.55 -9.19
C ASN A 34 7.28 -26.81 -8.38
N THR A 35 6.28 -25.93 -8.50
CA THR A 35 5.06 -25.95 -7.67
C THR A 35 3.77 -26.09 -8.49
N ASN A 36 3.87 -26.08 -9.81
CA ASN A 36 2.77 -26.14 -10.77
C ASN A 36 2.25 -27.55 -11.09
N LYS A 37 2.46 -28.55 -10.22
CA LYS A 37 2.07 -29.96 -10.47
C LYS A 37 0.59 -30.16 -10.81
N HIS A 38 -0.26 -29.24 -10.36
CA HIS A 38 -1.70 -29.23 -10.60
C HIS A 38 -2.09 -28.53 -11.91
N LEU A 39 -1.14 -27.91 -12.62
CA LEU A 39 -1.31 -27.20 -13.89
C LEU A 39 -0.41 -27.83 -14.97
N PRO A 40 -0.79 -28.99 -15.52
CA PRO A 40 0.06 -29.74 -16.46
C PRO A 40 0.42 -28.94 -17.72
N PHE A 41 -0.44 -28.03 -18.18
CA PHE A 41 -0.16 -27.16 -19.33
C PHE A 41 1.05 -26.24 -19.11
N LEU A 42 1.26 -25.73 -17.89
CA LEU A 42 2.46 -24.92 -17.56
C LEU A 42 3.75 -25.77 -17.57
N GLN A 43 3.64 -27.09 -17.47
CA GLN A 43 4.78 -28.00 -17.58
C GLN A 43 5.15 -28.30 -19.04
N ASN A 44 4.23 -28.07 -19.98
CA ASN A 44 4.42 -28.37 -21.40
C ASN A 44 4.98 -27.18 -22.19
N ILE A 45 5.13 -26.01 -21.56
CA ILE A 45 5.78 -24.84 -22.16
C ILE A 45 7.21 -25.18 -22.59
N ASP A 46 7.64 -24.63 -23.73
CA ASP A 46 8.98 -24.84 -24.27
C ASP A 46 10.09 -24.34 -23.33
N GLN A 47 11.31 -24.87 -23.51
CA GLN A 47 12.43 -24.56 -22.60
C GLN A 47 12.89 -23.09 -22.66
N ASN A 48 12.73 -22.40 -23.80
CA ASN A 48 13.17 -21.02 -23.92
C ASN A 48 12.22 -20.10 -23.17
N THR A 49 10.91 -20.27 -23.38
CA THR A 49 9.87 -19.55 -22.63
C THR A 49 9.96 -19.84 -21.14
N LYS A 50 10.24 -21.09 -20.73
CA LYS A 50 10.48 -21.41 -19.31
C LYS A 50 11.65 -20.65 -18.71
N LYS A 51 12.75 -20.46 -19.45
CA LYS A 51 13.90 -19.68 -18.95
C LYS A 51 13.51 -18.22 -18.76
N GLU A 52 12.84 -17.63 -19.73
CA GLU A 52 12.34 -16.25 -19.67
C GLU A 52 11.34 -16.05 -18.53
N LEU A 53 10.38 -16.97 -18.39
CA LEU A 53 9.41 -16.98 -17.31
C LEU A 53 10.10 -17.02 -15.95
N ASN A 54 11.09 -17.89 -15.76
CA ASN A 54 11.84 -17.97 -14.50
C ASN A 54 12.62 -16.67 -14.22
N GLN A 55 13.16 -15.99 -15.23
CA GLN A 55 13.83 -14.69 -15.05
C GLN A 55 12.82 -13.60 -14.63
N LYS A 56 11.68 -13.48 -15.31
CA LYS A 56 10.61 -12.54 -14.93
C LYS A 56 10.09 -12.82 -13.52
N MET A 57 9.91 -14.10 -13.15
CA MET A 57 9.50 -14.50 -11.81
C MET A 57 10.53 -14.19 -10.72
N GLN A 58 11.83 -14.13 -11.04
CA GLN A 58 12.84 -13.65 -10.09
C GLN A 58 12.66 -12.16 -9.80
N ASN A 59 12.31 -11.35 -10.80
CA ASN A 59 12.03 -9.93 -10.61
C ASN A 59 10.80 -9.74 -9.72
N VAL A 60 9.71 -10.47 -9.99
CA VAL A 60 8.52 -10.50 -9.12
C VAL A 60 8.91 -10.82 -7.68
N GLN A 61 9.73 -11.84 -7.43
CA GLN A 61 10.14 -12.20 -6.07
C GLN A 61 10.96 -11.09 -5.38
N LYS A 62 11.87 -10.43 -6.10
CA LYS A 62 12.66 -9.31 -5.58
C LYS A 62 11.76 -8.14 -5.21
N THR A 63 10.80 -7.77 -6.07
CA THR A 63 9.83 -6.71 -5.79
C THR A 63 8.95 -7.09 -4.61
N MET A 64 8.52 -8.35 -4.51
CA MET A 64 7.70 -8.84 -3.39
C MET A 64 8.38 -8.72 -2.02
N GLN A 65 9.71 -8.91 -1.94
CA GLN A 65 10.48 -8.74 -0.70
C GLN A 65 10.44 -7.30 -0.17
N LYS A 66 10.24 -6.30 -1.04
CA LYS A 66 10.12 -4.89 -0.62
C LYS A 66 8.90 -4.64 0.26
N PHE A 67 7.89 -5.51 0.19
CA PHE A 67 6.63 -5.35 0.94
C PHE A 67 6.60 -6.05 2.30
N GLU A 68 7.70 -6.67 2.76
CA GLU A 68 7.71 -7.34 4.07
C GLU A 68 7.29 -6.43 5.24
N ASN A 69 7.50 -5.12 5.08
CA ASN A 69 7.21 -4.09 6.08
C ASN A 69 6.11 -3.10 5.66
N SER A 70 5.31 -3.39 4.63
CA SER A 70 4.31 -2.43 4.12
C SER A 70 3.18 -2.11 5.09
N ASP A 71 2.85 -3.02 6.02
CA ASP A 71 1.84 -2.77 7.07
C ASP A 71 2.24 -1.64 8.03
N PHE A 72 3.54 -1.35 8.19
CA PHE A 72 4.01 -0.24 9.01
C PHE A 72 3.53 1.11 8.48
N VAL A 73 3.32 1.24 7.17
CA VAL A 73 2.78 2.47 6.57
C VAL A 73 1.36 2.71 7.07
N THR A 74 0.50 1.70 7.07
CA THR A 74 -0.88 1.77 7.59
C THR A 74 -0.90 2.13 9.08
N GLN A 75 0.00 1.56 9.88
CA GLN A 75 0.12 1.88 11.30
C GLN A 75 0.53 3.34 11.52
N ARG A 76 1.49 3.86 10.74
CA ARG A 76 1.92 5.26 10.80
C ARG A 76 0.81 6.22 10.39
N LEU A 77 0.07 5.93 9.31
CA LEU A 77 -1.10 6.72 8.92
C LEU A 77 -2.12 6.79 10.06
N THR A 78 -2.37 5.67 10.76
CA THR A 78 -3.25 5.63 11.93
C THR A 78 -2.76 6.56 13.05
N SER A 79 -1.47 6.50 13.37
CA SER A 79 -0.86 7.36 14.39
C SER A 79 -0.94 8.84 14.02
N HIS A 80 -0.65 9.19 12.75
CA HIS A 80 -0.78 10.56 12.25
C HIS A 80 -2.20 11.10 12.39
N VAL A 81 -3.22 10.31 12.04
CA VAL A 81 -4.62 10.74 12.22
C VAL A 81 -4.95 10.98 13.69
N ARG A 82 -4.49 10.11 14.59
CA ARG A 82 -4.68 10.29 16.04
C ARG A 82 -4.04 11.60 16.51
N HIS A 83 -2.80 11.86 16.12
CA HIS A 83 -2.11 13.10 16.48
C HIS A 83 -2.76 14.35 15.88
N LEU A 84 -3.33 14.28 14.67
CA LEU A 84 -4.08 15.41 14.10
C LEU A 84 -5.37 15.70 14.88
N ILE A 85 -6.09 14.66 15.28
CA ILE A 85 -7.27 14.81 16.13
C ILE A 85 -6.87 15.43 17.47
N GLU A 86 -5.79 14.93 18.08
CA GLU A 86 -5.28 15.46 19.33
C GLU A 86 -4.86 16.93 19.20
N LEU A 87 -4.11 17.28 18.15
CA LEU A 87 -3.70 18.66 17.88
C LEU A 87 -4.91 19.59 17.77
N LYS A 88 -5.97 19.16 17.06
CA LYS A 88 -7.19 19.95 16.92
C LYS A 88 -7.89 20.15 18.27
N LEU A 89 -7.94 19.11 19.12
CA LEU A 89 -8.52 19.20 20.46
C LEU A 89 -7.70 20.11 21.38
N THR A 90 -6.38 20.00 21.36
CA THR A 90 -5.50 20.83 22.22
C THR A 90 -5.54 22.30 21.80
N GLN A 91 -5.65 22.58 20.51
CA GLN A 91 -5.88 23.95 20.00
C GLN A 91 -7.23 24.50 20.46
N PHE A 92 -8.29 23.68 20.43
CA PHE A 92 -9.61 24.08 20.93
C PHE A 92 -9.60 24.38 22.44
N GLN A 93 -8.85 23.59 23.21
CA GLN A 93 -8.66 23.79 24.66
C GLN A 93 -7.72 24.97 25.00
N GLY A 94 -7.07 25.59 24.01
CA GLY A 94 -6.09 26.66 24.22
C GLY A 94 -4.77 26.18 24.86
N ASN A 95 -4.46 24.87 24.80
CA ASN A 95 -3.21 24.33 25.35
C ASN A 95 -2.08 24.45 24.31
N GLU A 96 -1.40 25.60 24.30
CA GLU A 96 -0.34 25.92 23.37
C GLU A 96 0.90 25.05 23.54
N GLN A 97 1.28 24.74 24.77
CA GLN A 97 2.48 23.95 25.05
C GLN A 97 2.33 22.54 24.46
N LYS A 98 1.20 21.89 24.72
CA LYS A 98 0.91 20.57 24.17
C LYS A 98 0.78 20.59 22.64
N SER A 99 0.13 21.62 22.08
CA SER A 99 0.02 21.78 20.63
C SER A 99 1.39 21.90 19.95
N LYS A 100 2.32 22.71 20.52
CA LYS A 100 3.71 22.84 20.03
C LYS A 100 4.47 21.51 20.13
N MET A 101 4.26 20.76 21.21
CA MET A 101 4.88 19.43 21.38
C MET A 101 4.42 18.44 20.30
N ILE A 102 3.11 18.40 20.01
CA ILE A 102 2.54 17.53 18.96
C ILE A 102 3.08 17.93 17.58
N ILE A 103 3.14 19.24 17.27
CA ILE A 103 3.72 19.74 16.02
C ILE A 103 5.20 19.33 15.90
N LYS A 104 5.98 19.45 16.97
CA LYS A 104 7.38 19.03 16.98
C LYS A 104 7.52 17.53 16.72
N SER A 105 6.68 16.69 17.32
CA SER A 105 6.67 15.24 17.05
C SER A 105 6.38 14.97 15.56
N PHE A 106 5.38 15.63 14.97
CA PHE A 106 5.06 15.49 13.54
C PHE A 106 6.24 15.78 12.59
N ILE A 107 7.09 16.75 12.95
CA ILE A 107 8.16 17.26 12.08
C ILE A 107 9.50 16.57 12.35
N SER A 108 9.80 16.27 13.61
CA SER A 108 11.15 15.96 14.07
C SER A 108 11.28 14.61 14.77
N ASP A 109 10.19 13.88 15.02
CA ASP A 109 10.25 12.53 15.58
C ASP A 109 10.83 11.54 14.57
N ASP A 110 11.82 10.74 14.96
CA ASP A 110 12.50 9.80 14.05
C ASP A 110 11.59 8.66 13.53
N VAL A 111 10.54 8.35 14.26
CA VAL A 111 9.60 7.26 13.98
C VAL A 111 8.33 7.78 13.30
N LEU A 112 7.80 8.91 13.76
CA LEU A 112 6.55 9.51 13.29
C LEU A 112 6.78 10.75 12.42
N ASN A 113 7.95 10.87 11.81
CA ASN A 113 8.21 11.95 10.88
C ASN A 113 7.26 11.91 9.67
N ILE A 114 6.50 12.98 9.46
CA ILE A 114 5.57 13.06 8.32
C ILE A 114 6.28 12.98 6.96
N LYS A 115 7.48 13.57 6.82
CA LYS A 115 8.27 13.53 5.58
C LYS A 115 8.70 12.10 5.25
N ARG A 116 9.09 11.33 6.28
CA ARG A 116 9.44 9.92 6.12
C ARG A 116 8.23 9.11 5.68
N THR A 117 7.08 9.28 6.33
CA THR A 117 5.85 8.58 5.94
C THR A 117 5.40 8.94 4.52
N ILE A 118 5.54 10.19 4.09
CA ILE A 118 5.26 10.60 2.69
C ILE A 118 6.13 9.82 1.71
N ASN A 119 7.44 9.72 1.98
CA ASN A 119 8.35 8.97 1.13
C ASN A 119 8.02 7.48 1.11
N GLU A 120 7.72 6.89 2.26
CA GLU A 120 7.34 5.47 2.37
C GLU A 120 6.05 5.17 1.61
N VAL A 121 5.03 6.03 1.70
CA VAL A 121 3.78 5.90 0.92
C VAL A 121 4.05 6.02 -0.58
N LYS A 122 4.95 6.92 -0.99
CA LYS A 122 5.34 7.06 -2.39
C LYS A 122 6.07 5.82 -2.88
N THR A 123 7.10 5.37 -2.17
CA THR A 123 7.86 4.16 -2.50
C THR A 123 6.96 2.94 -2.58
N PHE A 124 6.04 2.76 -1.62
CA PHE A 124 5.08 1.67 -1.65
C PHE A 124 4.19 1.72 -2.91
N ASN A 125 3.70 2.90 -3.28
CA ASN A 125 2.91 3.06 -4.50
C ASN A 125 3.73 2.76 -5.77
N ASP A 126 4.97 3.22 -5.84
CA ASP A 126 5.84 3.01 -7.00
C ASP A 126 6.23 1.52 -7.12
N ASP A 127 6.57 0.86 -6.01
CA ASP A 127 6.84 -0.59 -5.97
C ASP A 127 5.60 -1.42 -6.33
N MET A 128 4.39 -0.99 -5.95
CA MET A 128 3.13 -1.65 -6.33
C MET A 128 2.83 -1.52 -7.82
N GLN A 129 3.16 -0.38 -8.44
CA GLN A 129 3.07 -0.23 -9.89
C GLN A 129 4.08 -1.15 -10.58
N GLU A 130 5.31 -1.21 -10.09
CA GLU A 130 6.34 -2.12 -10.59
C GLU A 130 5.89 -3.60 -10.52
N LEU A 131 5.26 -4.01 -9.41
CA LEU A 131 4.70 -5.37 -9.28
C LEU A 131 3.60 -5.63 -10.30
N SER A 132 2.74 -4.64 -10.57
CA SER A 132 1.69 -4.76 -11.57
C SER A 132 2.26 -4.90 -12.99
N GLU A 133 3.33 -4.16 -13.30
CA GLU A 133 4.03 -4.29 -14.58
C GLU A 133 4.63 -5.68 -14.74
N HIS A 134 5.33 -6.19 -13.72
CA HIS A 134 5.86 -7.56 -13.76
C HIS A 134 4.76 -8.63 -13.90
N TYR A 135 3.57 -8.37 -13.35
CA TYR A 135 2.42 -9.25 -13.50
C TYR A 135 1.90 -9.31 -14.94
N GLU A 136 1.71 -8.15 -15.57
CA GLU A 136 1.29 -8.08 -16.97
C GLU A 136 2.35 -8.72 -17.89
N ASP A 137 3.62 -8.44 -17.65
CA ASP A 137 4.75 -9.01 -18.40
C ASP A 137 4.78 -10.54 -18.39
N VAL A 138 4.49 -11.15 -17.23
CA VAL A 138 4.42 -12.60 -17.08
C VAL A 138 3.18 -13.16 -17.76
N ASN A 139 2.04 -12.49 -17.62
CA ASN A 139 0.80 -12.94 -18.23
C ASN A 139 0.83 -12.81 -19.76
N GLU A 140 1.44 -11.76 -20.31
CA GLU A 140 1.61 -11.60 -21.76
C GLU A 140 2.47 -12.75 -22.33
N LEU A 141 3.53 -13.14 -21.61
CA LEU A 141 4.34 -14.30 -21.99
C LEU A 141 3.52 -15.59 -21.95
N LEU A 142 2.71 -15.80 -20.91
CA LEU A 142 1.83 -16.96 -20.80
C LEU A 142 0.76 -16.99 -21.91
N GLN A 143 0.16 -15.85 -22.25
CA GLN A 143 -0.82 -15.73 -23.35
C GLN A 143 -0.24 -16.13 -24.70
N LYS A 144 1.03 -15.83 -24.96
CA LYS A 144 1.72 -16.20 -26.21
C LYS A 144 2.05 -17.70 -26.28
N SER A 145 2.14 -18.36 -25.14
CA SER A 145 2.65 -19.74 -25.04
C SER A 145 1.58 -20.77 -24.70
N LEU A 146 0.39 -20.35 -24.26
CA LEU A 146 -0.72 -21.22 -23.90
C LEU A 146 -1.84 -21.16 -24.93
N SER A 147 -2.61 -22.24 -25.02
CA SER A 147 -3.87 -22.23 -25.77
C SER A 147 -4.91 -21.34 -25.07
N LEU A 148 -5.95 -20.94 -25.81
CA LEU A 148 -7.02 -20.09 -25.28
C LEU A 148 -7.72 -20.73 -24.06
N GLU A 149 -7.96 -22.04 -24.10
CA GLU A 149 -8.62 -22.78 -23.02
C GLU A 149 -7.76 -22.81 -21.74
N GLU A 150 -6.46 -23.06 -21.88
CA GLU A 150 -5.50 -23.05 -20.78
C GLU A 150 -5.34 -21.65 -20.19
N MET A 151 -5.37 -20.62 -21.04
CA MET A 151 -5.32 -19.23 -20.61
C MET A 151 -6.59 -18.82 -19.85
N LEU A 152 -7.77 -19.22 -20.34
CA LEU A 152 -9.05 -19.01 -19.65
C LEU A 152 -9.02 -19.64 -18.26
N PHE A 153 -8.63 -20.91 -18.17
CA PHE A 153 -8.50 -21.61 -16.90
C PHE A 153 -7.52 -20.91 -15.94
N PHE A 154 -6.39 -20.42 -16.46
CA PHE A 154 -5.42 -19.66 -15.66
C PHE A 154 -5.97 -18.31 -15.18
N MET A 155 -6.79 -17.64 -15.99
CA MET A 155 -7.43 -16.35 -15.65
C MET A 155 -8.61 -16.49 -14.69
N GLU A 156 -9.21 -17.66 -14.58
CA GLU A 156 -10.24 -17.96 -13.57
C GLU A 156 -9.67 -17.97 -12.14
N LEU A 157 -8.35 -18.16 -11.98
CA LEU A 157 -7.70 -18.05 -10.68
C LEU A 157 -7.82 -16.62 -10.14
N PRO A 158 -8.09 -16.43 -8.84
CA PRO A 158 -8.40 -15.11 -8.27
C PRO A 158 -7.17 -14.21 -8.08
N HIS A 159 -6.10 -14.37 -8.86
CA HIS A 159 -4.85 -13.63 -8.68
C HIS A 159 -5.00 -12.12 -8.93
N TYR A 160 -5.70 -11.74 -10.01
CA TYR A 160 -5.92 -10.34 -10.36
C TYR A 160 -6.71 -9.59 -9.28
N LYS A 161 -7.66 -10.29 -8.64
CA LYS A 161 -8.43 -9.72 -7.52
C LYS A 161 -7.50 -9.21 -6.41
N TYR A 162 -6.51 -10.02 -6.00
CA TYR A 162 -5.58 -9.64 -4.93
C TYR A 162 -4.62 -8.53 -5.38
N LEU A 163 -4.09 -8.59 -6.61
CA LEU A 163 -3.27 -7.51 -7.15
C LEU A 163 -4.04 -6.19 -7.22
N SER A 164 -5.28 -6.21 -7.71
CA SER A 164 -6.13 -5.02 -7.79
C SER A 164 -6.43 -4.42 -6.41
N SER A 165 -6.63 -5.28 -5.39
CA SER A 165 -6.80 -4.86 -3.99
C SER A 165 -5.55 -4.16 -3.45
N LEU A 166 -4.37 -4.70 -3.74
CA LEU A 166 -3.08 -4.11 -3.35
C LEU A 166 -2.85 -2.75 -4.00
N VAL A 167 -3.05 -2.64 -5.32
CA VAL A 167 -2.93 -1.37 -6.07
C VAL A 167 -3.91 -0.33 -5.53
N LYS A 168 -5.16 -0.74 -5.27
CA LYS A 168 -6.17 0.14 -4.67
C LYS A 168 -5.75 0.61 -3.28
N THR A 169 -5.17 -0.28 -2.47
CA THR A 169 -4.67 0.03 -1.13
C THR A 169 -3.55 1.07 -1.18
N ALA A 170 -2.60 0.95 -2.11
CA ALA A 170 -1.56 1.94 -2.33
C ALA A 170 -2.14 3.32 -2.69
N GLY A 171 -3.13 3.34 -3.58
CA GLY A 171 -3.86 4.56 -3.94
C GLY A 171 -4.59 5.20 -2.74
N MET A 172 -5.24 4.38 -1.90
CA MET A 172 -5.90 4.84 -0.68
C MET A 172 -4.91 5.45 0.31
N GLN A 173 -3.79 4.79 0.57
CA GLN A 173 -2.74 5.31 1.46
C GLN A 173 -2.19 6.66 0.97
N LYS A 174 -1.96 6.80 -0.34
CA LYS A 174 -1.52 8.05 -0.97
C LYS A 174 -2.53 9.19 -0.79
N LYS A 175 -3.81 8.91 -1.03
CA LYS A 175 -4.92 9.87 -0.82
C LYS A 175 -4.99 10.32 0.65
N ILE A 176 -5.01 9.36 1.57
CA ILE A 176 -5.06 9.61 3.02
C ILE A 176 -3.87 10.45 3.46
N MET A 177 -2.65 10.11 3.05
CA MET A 177 -1.44 10.87 3.39
C MET A 177 -1.52 12.32 2.90
N SER A 178 -2.06 12.55 1.69
CA SER A 178 -2.30 13.90 1.18
C SER A 178 -3.30 14.69 2.03
N ASP A 179 -4.40 14.06 2.45
CA ASP A 179 -5.37 14.68 3.35
C ASP A 179 -4.77 14.96 4.75
N ILE A 180 -3.99 14.04 5.32
CA ILE A 180 -3.24 14.24 6.57
C ILE A 180 -2.33 15.46 6.45
N GLY A 181 -1.53 15.56 5.38
CA GLY A 181 -0.63 16.69 5.16
C GLY A 181 -1.37 18.03 5.07
N ARG A 182 -2.52 18.07 4.36
CA ARG A 182 -3.36 19.27 4.26
C ARG A 182 -3.91 19.70 5.62
N HIS A 183 -4.41 18.77 6.43
CA HIS A 183 -4.90 19.08 7.78
C HIS A 183 -3.79 19.52 8.72
N PHE A 184 -2.63 18.86 8.65
CA PHE A 184 -1.47 19.25 9.45
C PHE A 184 -1.07 20.70 9.18
N VAL A 185 -0.91 21.08 7.91
CA VAL A 185 -0.55 22.45 7.53
C VAL A 185 -1.61 23.46 7.98
N LYS A 186 -2.90 23.11 7.86
CA LYS A 186 -4.00 23.98 8.30
C LYS A 186 -3.96 24.21 9.80
N LEU A 187 -3.78 23.16 10.60
CA LEU A 187 -3.73 23.25 12.06
C LEU A 187 -2.45 23.95 12.53
N ALA A 188 -1.30 23.62 11.95
CA ALA A 188 -0.02 24.23 12.31
C ALA A 188 0.03 25.74 12.03
N LYS A 189 -0.71 26.23 11.02
CA LYS A 189 -0.81 27.66 10.68
C LYS A 189 -1.90 28.42 11.44
N MET A 190 -2.81 27.73 12.12
CA MET A 190 -3.86 28.41 12.90
C MET A 190 -3.24 29.04 14.15
N PRO A 191 -3.35 30.39 14.33
CA PRO A 191 -3.15 30.98 15.64
C PRO A 191 -4.20 30.39 16.59
N THR A 192 -3.82 30.11 17.83
CA THR A 192 -4.73 29.69 18.88
C THR A 192 -5.99 30.57 18.85
N LEU A 193 -7.16 29.94 18.73
CA LEU A 193 -8.44 30.64 18.73
C LEU A 193 -8.44 31.61 19.92
N LYS A 194 -8.53 32.93 19.61
CA LYS A 194 -8.73 33.97 20.62
C LYS A 194 -9.86 33.51 21.53
N LYS A 195 -9.58 33.43 22.84
CA LYS A 195 -10.54 33.12 23.91
C LYS A 195 -11.88 33.77 23.56
N VAL A 196 -12.92 32.97 23.34
CA VAL A 196 -14.28 33.49 23.31
C VAL A 196 -14.56 33.97 24.74
N PRO A 197 -14.81 35.27 24.97
CA PRO A 197 -15.21 35.72 26.29
C PRO A 197 -16.57 35.09 26.60
N HIS A 198 -16.61 34.22 27.59
CA HIS A 198 -17.87 33.85 28.24
C HIS A 198 -18.42 35.13 28.87
N LYS A 199 -19.49 35.66 28.26
CA LYS A 199 -20.44 36.55 28.94
C LYS A 199 -21.44 35.70 29.69
#